data_AF-A0A1Q7W971-F1
#
_entry.id   AF-A0A1Q7W971-F1
#
_cell.length_a   1.000
_cell.length_b   1.000
_cell.length_c   1.000
_cell.angle_alpha   90.00
_cell.angle_beta   90.00
_cell.angle_gamma   90.00
#
_symmetry.space_group_name_H-M   'P 1'
#
loop_
_entity.id
_entity.type
_entity.pdbx_description
1 polymer ?
#
loop_
_entity_poly.entity_id
_entity_poly.type
_entity_poly.pdbx_seq_one_letter_code
_entity_poly.pdbx_strand_id
1 'polypeptide(L)'
;MTSGVVSVAASAAGFFKYRERGFNEQMTADAIEKHRQAARLSLGEYAGGKNEEERLRLLATNVEIIKDEQRKRELQLEQKSEERGTAQSGAST
;
A
#
# COMPACT_ATOMS: atom_id res chain seq x y z
N MET A 1 -33.35 19.35 -13.20
CA MET A 1 -33.33 18.85 -11.81
C MET A 1 -32.48 17.59 -11.75
N THR A 2 -31.15 17.68 -11.64
CA THR A 2 -30.27 16.49 -11.59
C THR A 2 -28.97 16.68 -10.78
N SER A 3 -28.84 17.75 -9.98
CA SER A 3 -27.59 18.01 -9.22
C SER A 3 -27.48 17.28 -7.88
N GLY A 4 -28.57 16.72 -7.33
CA GLY A 4 -28.58 16.09 -5.99
C GLY A 4 -27.98 14.67 -5.92
N VAL A 5 -27.95 13.94 -7.04
CA VAL A 5 -27.45 12.55 -7.08
C VAL A 5 -25.92 12.50 -7.17
N VAL A 6 -25.30 13.48 -7.83
CA VAL A 6 -23.84 13.54 -8.03
C VAL A 6 -23.11 13.95 -6.74
N SER A 7 -23.71 14.78 -5.88
CA SER A 7 -23.09 15.20 -4.62
C SER A 7 -22.96 14.06 -3.59
N VAL A 8 -23.95 13.16 -3.55
CA VAL A 8 -23.92 11.95 -2.70
C VAL A 8 -22.90 10.94 -3.25
N ALA A 9 -22.86 10.74 -4.58
CA ALA A 9 -21.89 9.85 -5.22
C ALA A 9 -20.44 10.32 -5.06
N ALA A 10 -20.17 11.63 -5.16
CA ALA A 10 -18.84 12.21 -4.95
C ALA A 10 -18.34 12.03 -3.50
N SER A 11 -19.23 12.16 -2.52
CA SER A 11 -18.91 11.97 -1.10
C SER A 11 -18.57 10.51 -0.79
N ALA A 12 -19.30 9.55 -1.39
CA ALA A 12 -19.00 8.13 -1.28
C ALA A 12 -17.66 7.76 -1.95
N ALA A 13 -17.39 8.28 -3.15
CA ALA A 13 -16.14 8.02 -3.88
C ALA A 13 -14.90 8.54 -3.12
N GLY A 14 -15.00 9.70 -2.47
CA GLY A 14 -13.94 10.23 -1.60
C GLY A 14 -13.63 9.34 -0.40
N PHE A 15 -14.65 8.74 0.22
CA PHE A 15 -14.50 7.83 1.35
C PHE A 15 -13.80 6.52 0.98
N PHE A 16 -14.15 5.91 -0.16
CA PHE A 16 -13.48 4.70 -0.64
C PHE A 16 -12.00 4.92 -0.96
N LYS A 17 -11.65 6.08 -1.52
CA LYS A 17 -10.28 6.44 -1.87
C LYS A 17 -9.34 6.54 -0.66
N TYR A 18 -9.82 7.13 0.44
CA TYR A 18 -9.02 7.24 1.68
C TYR A 18 -8.87 5.87 2.37
N ARG A 19 -9.91 5.04 2.32
CA ARG A 19 -9.91 3.70 2.89
C ARG A 19 -8.95 2.74 2.16
N GLU A 20 -8.85 2.83 0.83
CA GLU A 20 -7.94 2.00 0.02
C GLU A 20 -6.46 2.31 0.32
N ARG A 21 -6.12 3.60 0.52
CA ARG A 21 -4.78 4.01 0.97
C ARG A 21 -4.44 3.46 2.35
N GLY A 22 -5.37 3.62 3.31
CA GLY A 22 -5.17 3.09 4.68
C GLY A 22 -5.00 1.57 4.72
N PHE A 23 -5.70 0.82 3.86
CA PHE A 23 -5.56 -0.64 3.79
C PHE A 23 -4.18 -1.07 3.25
N ASN A 24 -3.66 -0.40 2.21
CA ASN A 24 -2.34 -0.71 1.68
C ASN A 24 -1.22 -0.38 2.67
N GLU A 25 -1.31 0.78 3.33
CA GLU A 25 -0.36 1.17 4.38
C GLU A 25 -0.37 0.15 5.54
N GLN A 26 -1.56 -0.27 5.99
CA GLN A 26 -1.69 -1.30 7.03
C GLN A 26 -1.10 -2.65 6.60
N MET A 27 -1.40 -3.14 5.39
CA MET A 27 -0.81 -4.38 4.89
C MET A 27 0.72 -4.33 4.81
N THR A 28 1.29 -3.16 4.53
CA THR A 28 2.74 -2.93 4.58
C THR A 28 3.29 -3.08 5.99
N ALA A 29 2.66 -2.39 6.92
CA ALA A 29 3.07 -2.38 8.32
C ALA A 29 3.03 -3.80 8.88
N ASP A 30 1.95 -4.54 8.62
CA ASP A 30 1.79 -5.93 9.02
C ASP A 30 2.85 -6.85 8.39
N ALA A 31 3.20 -6.64 7.11
CA ALA A 31 4.24 -7.42 6.43
C ALA A 31 5.63 -7.17 7.05
N ILE A 32 6.00 -5.91 7.27
CA ILE A 32 7.27 -5.53 7.92
C ILE A 32 7.34 -6.11 9.33
N GLU A 33 6.26 -5.98 10.09
CA GLU A 33 6.15 -6.48 11.46
C GLU A 33 6.33 -8.01 11.52
N LYS A 34 5.76 -8.74 10.56
CA LYS A 34 5.95 -10.18 10.41
C LYS A 34 7.41 -10.55 10.16
N HIS A 35 8.10 -9.86 9.25
CA HIS A 35 9.53 -10.12 9.00
C HIS A 35 10.39 -9.76 10.23
N ARG A 36 10.07 -8.68 10.94
CA ARG A 36 10.75 -8.29 12.18
C ARG A 36 10.61 -9.36 13.27
N GLN A 37 9.40 -9.90 13.47
CA GLN A 37 9.17 -10.98 14.43
C GLN A 37 9.84 -12.28 14.01
N ALA A 38 9.77 -12.65 12.72
CA ALA A 38 10.43 -13.83 12.19
C ALA A 38 11.95 -13.73 12.33
N ALA A 39 12.52 -12.55 12.07
CA ALA A 39 13.93 -12.28 12.32
C ALA A 39 14.24 -12.45 13.81
N ARG A 40 13.52 -11.80 14.72
CA ARG A 40 13.77 -11.89 16.17
C ARG A 40 13.69 -13.31 16.73
N LEU A 41 12.73 -14.10 16.25
CA LEU A 41 12.52 -15.48 16.70
C LEU A 41 13.37 -16.49 15.92
N SER A 42 14.17 -16.03 14.94
CA SER A 42 14.95 -16.89 14.03
C SER A 42 14.08 -17.96 13.35
N LEU A 43 12.93 -17.55 12.81
CA LEU A 43 11.96 -18.42 12.16
C LEU A 43 11.99 -18.27 10.64
N GLY A 44 11.56 -19.32 9.93
CA GLY A 44 11.44 -19.33 8.48
C GLY A 44 12.77 -19.04 7.78
N GLU A 45 12.80 -18.05 6.90
CA GLU A 45 13.99 -17.62 6.16
C GLU A 45 15.12 -17.07 7.07
N TYR A 46 14.82 -16.72 8.33
CA TYR A 46 15.79 -16.22 9.30
C TYR A 46 16.36 -17.32 10.20
N ALA A 47 15.91 -18.57 10.05
CA ALA A 47 16.40 -19.72 10.81
C ALA A 47 17.77 -20.24 10.30
N GLY A 48 18.29 -21.29 10.96
CA GLY A 48 19.42 -22.07 10.44
C GLY A 48 20.81 -21.68 10.98
N GLY A 49 20.90 -21.19 12.22
CA GLY A 49 22.20 -20.89 12.85
C GLY A 49 22.87 -19.62 12.35
N LYS A 50 22.14 -18.79 11.57
CA LYS A 50 22.58 -17.46 11.14
C LYS A 50 22.95 -16.60 12.33
N ASN A 51 24.08 -15.92 12.25
CA ASN A 51 24.45 -14.93 13.25
C ASN A 51 23.47 -13.74 13.19
N GLU A 52 23.36 -12.99 14.29
CA GLU A 52 22.45 -11.85 14.40
C GLU A 52 22.66 -10.84 13.26
N GLU A 53 23.92 -10.57 12.89
CA GLU A 53 24.24 -9.65 11.81
C GLU A 53 23.69 -10.11 10.45
N GLU A 54 23.78 -11.40 10.14
CA GLU A 54 23.24 -11.96 8.90
C GLU A 54 21.70 -11.88 8.87
N ARG A 55 21.06 -12.13 10.02
CA ARG A 55 19.61 -11.98 10.17
C ARG A 55 19.16 -10.54 9.99
N LEU A 56 19.90 -9.58 10.54
CA LEU A 56 19.60 -8.15 10.39
C LEU A 56 19.81 -7.67 8.95
N ARG A 57 20.86 -8.13 8.26
CA ARG A 57 21.05 -7.83 6.83
C ARG A 57 19.90 -8.36 5.98
N LEU A 58 19.50 -9.62 6.20
CA LEU A 58 18.35 -10.20 5.50
C LEU A 58 17.05 -9.43 5.79
N LEU A 59 16.86 -9.01 7.04
CA LEU A 59 15.70 -8.20 7.43
C LEU A 59 15.70 -6.86 6.71
N ALA A 60 16.84 -6.17 6.67
CA ALA A 60 16.97 -4.89 5.98
C ALA A 60 16.67 -5.04 4.47
N THR A 61 17.21 -6.08 3.82
CA THR A 61 16.92 -6.36 2.42
C THR A 61 15.43 -6.58 2.17
N ASN A 62 14.78 -7.42 2.98
CA ASN A 62 13.35 -7.70 2.84
C ASN A 62 12.48 -6.45 3.09
N VAL A 63 12.84 -5.62 4.05
CA VAL A 63 12.14 -4.34 4.31
C VAL A 63 12.25 -3.39 3.12
N GLU A 64 13.43 -3.27 2.49
CA GLU A 64 13.59 -2.43 1.29
C GLU A 64 12.77 -2.95 0.10
N ILE A 65 12.70 -4.28 -0.10
CA ILE A 65 11.84 -4.89 -1.12
C ILE A 65 10.37 -4.53 -0.88
N ILE A 66 9.90 -4.67 0.35
CA ILE A 66 8.51 -4.34 0.72
C ILE A 66 8.22 -2.85 0.48
N LYS A 67 9.15 -1.96 0.84
CA LYS A 67 9.00 -0.50 0.60
C LYS A 67 8.96 -0.17 -0.89
N ASP A 68 9.79 -0.81 -1.70
CA ASP A 68 9.76 -0.64 -3.15
C ASP A 68 8.45 -1.15 -3.78
N GLU A 69 7.91 -2.25 -3.28
CA GLU A 69 6.58 -2.73 -3.68
C GLU A 69 5.47 -1.74 -3.32
N GLN A 70 5.52 -1.13 -2.13
CA GLN A 70 4.56 -0.09 -1.77
C GLN A 70 4.65 1.12 -2.68
N ARG A 71 5.87 1.61 -2.94
CA ARG A 71 6.07 2.74 -3.85
C ARG A 71 5.46 2.46 -5.23
N LYS A 72 5.61 1.24 -5.76
CA LYS A 72 4.98 0.84 -7.02
C LYS A 72 3.45 0.84 -6.94
N ARG A 73 2.87 0.35 -5.84
CA ARG A 73 1.41 0.36 -5.62
C ARG A 73 0.87 1.78 -5.51
N GLU A 74 1.57 2.67 -4.81
CA GLU A 74 1.22 4.09 -4.70
C GLU A 74 1.23 4.78 -6.07
N LEU A 75 2.28 4.58 -6.87
CA LEU A 75 2.35 5.14 -8.22
C LEU A 75 1.21 4.64 -9.13
N GLN A 76 0.85 3.36 -9.04
CA GLN A 76 -0.29 2.81 -9.77
C GLN A 76 -1.63 3.38 -9.29
N LEU A 77 -1.76 3.66 -7.98
CA LEU A 77 -2.95 4.30 -7.41
C LEU A 77 -3.05 5.76 -7.86
N GLU A 78 -1.94 6.48 -7.93
CA GLU A 78 -1.88 7.86 -8.44
C GLU A 78 -2.29 7.93 -9.91
N GLN A 79 -1.69 7.09 -10.77
CA GLN A 79 -2.05 7.01 -12.19
C GLN A 79 -3.53 6.69 -12.41
N LYS A 80 -4.06 5.67 -11.74
CA LYS A 80 -5.50 5.33 -11.81
C LYS A 80 -6.40 6.48 -11.34
N SER A 81 -5.93 7.28 -10.37
CA SER A 81 -6.68 8.44 -9.89
C SER A 81 -6.69 9.57 -10.93
N GLU A 82 -5.60 9.79 -11.64
CA GLU A 82 -5.49 10.81 -12.69
C GLU A 82 -6.36 10.44 -13.91
N GLU A 83 -6.32 9.18 -14.34
CA GLU A 83 -7.14 8.66 -15.45
C GLU A 83 -8.66 8.80 -15.20
N ARG A 84 -9.11 8.59 -13.95
CA ARG A 84 -10.53 8.79 -13.59
C ARG A 84 -10.91 10.28 -13.56
N GLY A 85 -9.99 11.15 -13.14
CA GLY A 85 -10.23 12.60 -13.11
C GLY A 85 -10.38 13.19 -14.52
N THR A 86 -9.58 12.73 -15.47
CA THR A 86 -9.65 13.20 -16.88
C THR A 86 -10.89 12.67 -17.60
N ALA A 87 -11.28 11.40 -17.37
CA ALA A 87 -12.50 10.82 -17.92
C ALA A 87 -13.78 11.53 -17.44
N GLN A 88 -13.82 12.02 -16.20
CA GLN A 88 -14.97 12.73 -15.64
C GLN A 88 -15.06 14.19 -16.13
N SER A 89 -13.93 14.81 -16.54
CA SER A 89 -13.88 16.17 -17.10
C SER A 89 -14.33 16.24 -18.57
N GLY A 90 -14.24 15.14 -19.33
CA GLY A 90 -14.64 15.10 -20.75
C GLY A 90 -16.14 14.93 -21.00
N ALA A 91 -16.94 14.69 -19.96
CA ALA A 91 -18.38 14.42 -20.07
C ALA A 91 -19.26 15.68 -19.88
N SER A 92 -18.70 16.89 -19.97
CA SER A 92 -19.41 18.17 -19.78
C SER A 92 -19.31 19.13 -20.98
N THR A 93 -19.04 18.63 -22.19
CA THR A 93 -19.19 19.40 -23.44
C THR A 93 -20.30 18.79 -24.28
#